data_AF-A0A0V0S1F9-F1
#
_entry.id   AF-A0A0V0S1F9-F1
#
_cell.length_a   1.000
_cell.length_b   1.000
_cell.length_c   1.000
_cell.angle_alpha   90.00
_cell.angle_beta   90.00
_cell.angle_gamma   90.00
#
_symmetry.space_group_name_H-M   'P 1'
#
loop_
_entity.id
_entity.type
_entity.pdbx_description
1 polymer ?
#
loop_
_entity_poly.entity_id
_entity_poly.type
_entity_poly.pdbx_seq_one_letter_code
_entity_poly.pdbx_strand_id
1 'polypeptide(L)'
;MILYFRRSVTVRIFIRRDGVFESTYCITDRIIMYRKFLQLCNRWPIDKDKVTSGRDLGSRIREEVVSRFRQGELTKFPSEAYCDEIFEALREISDDKHRSDNPVPYETAVFQKTLSECRELTSDDSYANVQQSLLQKLKKKVFGWLPYSSLRLALRALILQAAYFFNENSVDFLKTFCVFVGSLPLTYVTPVAYPSVLMVTTEEETEQYGITAPISMADPTELDLRQSEELERVLHEYGLFESDAELTHRMEVLRKVNLLFRQWIRDLSIQRNMPPDVADSVGGKIFTFGSYRLGVHTRGADIDTLCVAPRHILREDFFTSFKDLLKSQPEVSECRPIEEAFVPVIKLKFDGIELDMVFARLALKEVPENQKLDDDELLRNLDVKCIRSLNGCRVTDEILNLVPNKETFRLTLRAIKFWAKRSFIILLT
;
A
#
# COMPACT_ATOMS: atom_id res chain seq x y z
N MET A 1 -22.65 -5.35 -63.62
CA MET A 1 -23.83 -4.46 -63.51
C MET A 1 -23.33 -3.10 -63.07
N ILE A 2 -23.44 -2.08 -63.92
CA ILE A 2 -22.82 -0.76 -63.69
C ILE A 2 -23.82 0.14 -62.98
N LEU A 3 -23.45 0.64 -61.80
CA LEU A 3 -24.05 1.81 -61.17
C LEU A 3 -22.93 2.85 -60.97
N TYR A 4 -23.08 4.01 -61.61
CA TYR A 4 -22.23 5.17 -61.41
C TYR A 4 -22.82 6.04 -60.31
N PHE A 5 -22.02 6.39 -59.30
CA PHE A 5 -22.21 7.60 -58.52
C PHE A 5 -20.91 8.41 -58.49
N ARG A 6 -21.09 9.73 -58.61
CA ARG A 6 -20.12 10.81 -58.82
C ARG A 6 -19.15 11.01 -57.64
N ARG A 7 -17.97 11.53 -58.00
CA ARG A 7 -16.85 12.09 -57.20
C ARG A 7 -15.78 11.09 -56.75
N SER A 8 -14.77 10.99 -57.62
CA SER A 8 -13.37 10.68 -57.42
C SER A 8 -12.88 10.41 -56.00
N VAL A 9 -12.66 9.13 -55.66
CA VAL A 9 -11.36 8.63 -55.17
C VAL A 9 -11.20 7.21 -55.73
N THR A 10 -10.20 7.02 -56.59
CA THR A 10 -9.86 5.71 -57.15
C THR A 10 -9.35 4.78 -56.03
N VAL A 11 -10.19 3.89 -55.52
CA VAL A 11 -9.74 2.82 -54.63
C VAL A 11 -9.13 1.70 -55.49
N ARG A 12 -7.80 1.62 -55.55
CA ARG A 12 -7.11 0.45 -56.10
C ARG A 12 -7.26 -0.71 -55.12
N ILE A 13 -8.12 -1.67 -55.46
CA ILE A 13 -8.28 -2.91 -54.71
C ILE A 13 -7.15 -3.87 -55.14
N PHE A 14 -6.23 -4.19 -54.23
CA PHE A 14 -5.30 -5.30 -54.41
C PHE A 14 -5.85 -6.54 -53.70
N ILE A 15 -5.93 -7.65 -54.44
CA ILE A 15 -6.33 -8.96 -53.90
C ILE A 15 -5.07 -9.62 -53.34
N ARG A 16 -5.04 -9.88 -52.02
CA ARG A 16 -4.10 -10.81 -51.37
C ARG A 16 -4.87 -12.01 -50.83
N ARG A 17 -4.27 -13.19 -50.92
CA ARG A 17 -4.91 -14.53 -50.89
C ARG A 17 -5.42 -14.99 -49.52
N ASP A 18 -5.43 -14.14 -48.50
CA ASP A 18 -5.40 -14.61 -47.10
C ASP A 18 -6.64 -14.19 -46.28
N GLY A 19 -7.69 -13.66 -46.92
CA GLY A 19 -9.05 -13.67 -46.37
C GLY A 19 -9.41 -12.67 -45.25
N VAL A 20 -8.55 -11.72 -44.87
CA VAL A 20 -8.91 -10.67 -43.90
C VAL A 20 -9.02 -9.31 -44.60
N PHE A 21 -10.25 -8.77 -44.70
CA PHE A 21 -10.49 -7.40 -45.14
C PHE A 21 -10.25 -6.43 -43.95
N GLU A 22 -9.18 -5.66 -44.00
CA GLU A 22 -9.05 -4.43 -43.21
C GLU A 22 -9.28 -3.22 -44.10
N SER A 23 -10.10 -2.27 -43.66
CA SER A 23 -10.27 -1.02 -44.39
C SER A 23 -8.96 -0.21 -44.35
N THR A 24 -8.61 0.46 -45.45
CA THR A 24 -7.43 1.33 -45.53
C THR A 24 -7.44 2.45 -44.48
N TYR A 25 -8.63 2.86 -44.02
CA TYR A 25 -8.82 3.81 -42.93
C TYR A 25 -8.22 3.28 -41.63
N CYS A 26 -8.60 2.07 -41.19
CA CYS A 26 -8.12 1.48 -39.94
C CYS A 26 -6.60 1.25 -39.90
N ILE A 27 -5.94 1.06 -41.05
CA ILE A 27 -4.47 0.93 -41.13
C ILE A 27 -3.81 2.31 -40.98
N THR A 28 -4.39 3.34 -41.61
CA THR A 28 -3.87 4.71 -41.58
C THR A 28 -3.93 5.29 -40.17
N ASP A 29 -5.01 5.04 -39.43
CA ASP A 29 -5.20 5.58 -38.07
C ASP A 29 -4.20 4.99 -37.07
N ARG A 30 -3.86 3.69 -37.20
CA ARG A 30 -2.84 3.03 -36.36
C ARG A 30 -1.42 3.54 -36.62
N ILE A 31 -1.10 3.80 -37.88
CA ILE A 31 0.17 4.45 -38.28
C ILE A 31 0.26 5.84 -37.64
N ILE A 32 -0.81 6.62 -37.70
CA ILE A 32 -0.88 7.96 -37.11
C ILE A 32 -0.69 7.90 -35.59
N MET A 33 -1.35 6.94 -34.92
CA MET A 33 -1.28 6.79 -33.46
C MET A 33 0.13 6.49 -32.96
N TYR A 34 0.82 5.53 -33.57
CA TYR A 34 2.20 5.21 -33.19
C TYR A 34 3.13 6.41 -33.37
N ARG A 35 2.97 7.15 -34.48
CA ARG A 35 3.76 8.37 -34.75
C ARG A 35 3.51 9.48 -33.73
N LYS A 36 2.27 9.67 -33.27
CA LYS A 36 1.95 10.60 -32.18
C LYS A 36 2.75 10.26 -30.90
N PHE A 37 2.75 9.00 -30.48
CA PHE A 37 3.52 8.57 -29.29
C PHE A 37 5.03 8.70 -29.47
N LEU A 38 5.57 8.42 -30.66
CA LEU A 38 6.98 8.66 -30.95
C LEU A 38 7.36 10.14 -30.90
N GLN A 39 6.51 11.02 -31.45
CA GLN A 39 6.71 12.47 -31.37
C GLN A 39 6.69 12.97 -29.93
N LEU A 40 5.79 12.43 -29.10
CA LEU A 40 5.76 12.71 -27.67
C LEU A 40 7.04 12.23 -26.96
N CYS A 41 7.49 11.00 -27.23
CA CYS A 41 8.74 10.47 -26.68
C CYS A 41 9.97 11.30 -27.08
N ASN A 42 9.97 11.91 -28.28
CA ASN A 42 11.06 12.78 -28.71
C ASN A 42 11.08 14.13 -27.99
N ARG A 43 9.90 14.63 -27.59
CA ARG A 43 9.78 15.89 -26.84
C ARG A 43 10.02 15.71 -25.34
N TRP A 44 9.77 14.52 -24.81
CA TRP A 44 9.89 14.25 -23.38
C TRP A 44 11.35 14.12 -22.93
N PRO A 45 11.87 14.98 -22.02
CA PRO A 45 13.27 14.93 -21.58
C PRO A 45 13.55 13.67 -20.73
N ILE A 46 14.79 13.18 -20.77
CA ILE A 46 15.26 12.12 -19.85
C ILE A 46 16.00 12.81 -18.70
N ASP A 47 15.59 12.55 -17.47
CA ASP A 47 16.28 13.01 -16.28
C ASP A 47 17.55 12.18 -16.05
N LYS A 48 18.71 12.80 -16.28
CA LYS A 48 20.03 12.15 -16.18
C LYS A 48 20.36 11.71 -14.76
N ASP A 49 19.74 12.34 -13.77
CA ASP A 49 20.00 12.07 -12.35
C ASP A 49 19.20 10.86 -11.84
N LYS A 50 18.36 10.24 -12.69
CA LYS A 50 17.44 9.13 -12.36
C LYS A 50 17.55 7.91 -13.27
N VAL A 51 18.63 7.81 -14.04
CA VAL A 51 18.81 6.81 -15.10
C VAL A 51 19.00 5.40 -14.56
N THR A 52 19.64 5.25 -13.39
CA THR A 52 20.02 3.93 -12.84
C THR A 52 18.90 3.27 -12.03
N SER A 53 17.99 4.06 -11.47
CA SER A 53 16.88 3.53 -10.65
C SER A 53 15.63 3.14 -11.45
N GLY A 54 15.56 3.51 -12.73
CA GLY A 54 14.36 3.32 -13.56
C GLY A 54 13.16 4.16 -13.10
N ARG A 55 13.40 5.26 -12.37
CA ARG A 55 12.37 6.20 -11.89
C ARG A 55 12.13 7.38 -12.83
N ASP A 56 12.95 7.52 -13.86
CA ASP A 56 12.73 8.54 -14.89
C ASP A 56 11.47 8.23 -15.71
N LEU A 57 10.49 9.13 -15.64
CA LEU A 57 9.21 8.98 -16.32
C LEU A 57 9.36 8.95 -17.85
N GLY A 58 10.30 9.72 -18.40
CA GLY A 58 10.58 9.73 -19.83
C GLY A 58 11.08 8.36 -20.32
N SER A 59 11.95 7.70 -19.55
CA SER A 59 12.46 6.37 -19.83
C SER A 59 11.35 5.33 -19.73
N ARG A 60 10.49 5.43 -18.71
CA ARG A 60 9.31 4.56 -18.55
C ARG A 60 8.29 4.69 -19.68
N ILE A 61 8.00 5.91 -20.13
CA ILE A 61 7.11 6.13 -21.26
C ILE A 61 7.66 5.47 -22.53
N ARG A 62 8.97 5.56 -22.78
CA ARG A 62 9.61 4.89 -23.92
C ARG A 62 9.55 3.37 -23.81
N GLU A 63 9.83 2.80 -22.64
CA GLU A 63 9.68 1.36 -22.37
C GLU A 63 8.24 0.88 -22.62
N GLU A 64 7.25 1.62 -22.13
CA GLU A 64 5.83 1.29 -22.33
C GLU A 64 5.41 1.42 -23.79
N VAL A 65 5.87 2.44 -24.52
CA VAL A 65 5.59 2.58 -25.95
C VAL A 65 6.19 1.40 -26.73
N VAL A 66 7.42 0.98 -26.42
CA VAL A 66 8.01 -0.23 -27.05
C VAL A 66 7.23 -1.49 -26.68
N SER A 67 6.84 -1.64 -25.41
CA SER A 67 6.11 -2.82 -24.91
C SER A 67 4.71 -2.94 -25.51
N ARG A 68 4.02 -1.81 -25.72
CA ARG A 68 2.65 -1.77 -26.25
C ARG A 68 2.59 -1.75 -27.76
N PHE A 69 3.55 -1.13 -28.45
CA PHE A 69 3.64 -1.11 -29.91
C PHE A 69 4.63 -2.16 -30.43
N ARG A 70 4.48 -3.43 -30.03
CA ARG A 70 5.43 -4.51 -30.38
C ARG A 70 5.60 -4.73 -31.88
N GLN A 71 4.58 -4.39 -32.67
CA GLN A 71 4.59 -4.48 -34.13
C GLN A 71 4.67 -3.09 -34.79
N GLY A 72 5.10 -2.06 -34.04
CA GLY A 72 5.16 -0.67 -34.48
C GLY A 72 3.81 -0.17 -34.98
N GLU A 73 3.81 0.42 -36.17
CA GLU A 73 2.63 0.96 -36.86
C GLU A 73 1.53 -0.09 -37.16
N LEU A 74 1.87 -1.38 -37.14
CA LEU A 74 0.94 -2.48 -37.43
C LEU A 74 0.24 -3.05 -36.19
N THR A 75 0.58 -2.54 -35.00
CA THR A 75 0.04 -3.04 -33.73
C THR A 75 -1.47 -2.80 -33.64
N LYS A 76 -2.25 -3.85 -33.34
CA LYS A 76 -3.70 -3.77 -33.16
C LYS A 76 -4.07 -3.42 -31.72
N PHE A 77 -4.94 -2.43 -31.53
CA PHE A 77 -5.43 -2.00 -30.22
C PHE A 77 -6.88 -2.44 -29.99
N PRO A 78 -7.26 -2.78 -28.75
CA PRO A 78 -8.65 -3.14 -28.42
C PRO A 78 -9.63 -1.96 -28.51
N SER A 79 -9.15 -0.74 -28.26
CA SER A 79 -9.94 0.50 -28.31
C SER A 79 -9.05 1.68 -28.71
N GLU A 80 -9.42 2.37 -29.79
CA GLU A 80 -8.73 3.57 -30.28
C GLU A 80 -8.94 4.75 -29.35
N ALA A 81 -10.17 4.95 -28.86
CA ALA A 81 -10.53 5.99 -27.91
C ALA A 81 -9.69 5.94 -26.62
N TYR A 82 -9.39 4.73 -26.14
CA TYR A 82 -8.53 4.54 -24.97
C TYR A 82 -7.07 4.95 -25.23
N CYS A 83 -6.57 4.74 -26.46
CA CYS A 83 -5.22 5.13 -26.83
C CYS A 83 -5.09 6.65 -27.01
N ASP A 84 -6.12 7.29 -27.56
CA ASP A 84 -6.20 8.75 -27.66
C ASP A 84 -6.28 9.39 -26.27
N GLU A 85 -7.08 8.84 -25.34
CA GLU A 85 -7.18 9.35 -23.96
C GLU A 85 -5.81 9.34 -23.24
N ILE A 86 -5.07 8.23 -23.36
CA ILE A 86 -3.71 8.13 -22.79
C ILE A 86 -2.76 9.15 -23.47
N PHE A 87 -2.83 9.26 -24.80
CA PHE A 87 -1.98 10.19 -25.52
C PHE A 87 -2.23 11.64 -25.08
N GLU A 88 -3.50 12.02 -24.98
CA GLU A 88 -3.91 13.36 -24.55
C GLU A 88 -3.47 13.66 -23.12
N ALA A 89 -3.66 12.72 -22.19
CA ALA A 89 -3.19 12.89 -20.81
C ALA A 89 -1.67 13.11 -20.75
N LEU A 90 -0.88 12.32 -21.49
CA LEU A 90 0.56 12.50 -21.51
C LEU A 90 0.97 13.79 -22.24
N ARG A 91 0.28 14.19 -23.30
CA ARG A 91 0.52 15.46 -24.00
C ARG A 91 0.31 16.64 -23.06
N GLU A 92 -0.79 16.65 -22.30
CA GLU A 92 -1.08 17.72 -21.35
C GLU A 92 -0.02 17.87 -20.25
N ILE A 93 0.55 16.75 -19.80
CA ILE A 93 1.68 16.76 -18.86
C ILE A 93 2.94 17.31 -19.56
N SER A 94 3.25 16.83 -20.76
CA SER A 94 4.43 17.26 -21.51
C SER A 94 4.40 18.74 -21.88
N ASP A 95 3.22 19.29 -22.13
CA ASP A 95 3.03 20.69 -22.53
C ASP A 95 2.85 21.61 -21.30
N ASP A 96 3.05 21.10 -20.07
CA ASP A 96 2.89 21.83 -18.81
C ASP A 96 1.52 22.57 -18.73
N LYS A 97 0.46 21.97 -19.30
CA LYS A 97 -0.86 22.60 -19.44
C LYS A 97 -1.39 23.06 -18.07
N HIS A 98 -1.22 22.25 -17.04
CA HIS A 98 -1.69 22.58 -15.69
C HIS A 98 -1.01 23.82 -15.09
N ARG A 99 0.30 24.01 -15.35
CA ARG A 99 1.05 25.21 -14.94
C ARG A 99 0.59 26.44 -15.71
N SER A 100 0.24 26.26 -16.98
CA SER A 100 -0.24 27.34 -17.84
C SER A 100 -1.66 27.79 -17.47
N ASP A 101 -2.55 26.84 -17.23
CA ASP A 101 -3.95 27.08 -16.86
C ASP A 101 -4.07 27.62 -15.41
N ASN A 102 -3.12 27.25 -14.53
CA ASN A 102 -3.09 27.64 -13.13
C ASN A 102 -1.73 28.26 -12.79
N PRO A 103 -1.46 29.50 -13.23
CA PRO A 103 -0.18 30.15 -12.98
C PRO A 103 0.00 30.42 -11.49
N VAL A 104 0.98 29.75 -10.89
CA VAL A 104 1.34 29.97 -9.49
C VAL A 104 2.16 31.27 -9.40
N PRO A 105 1.75 32.28 -8.62
CA PRO A 105 2.41 33.59 -8.57
C PRO A 105 3.81 33.57 -7.94
N TYR A 106 4.23 32.45 -7.34
CA TYR A 106 5.54 32.26 -6.73
C TYR A 106 6.10 30.90 -7.15
N GLU A 107 7.39 30.84 -7.53
CA GLU A 107 8.10 29.56 -7.67
C GLU A 107 8.44 29.01 -6.28
N THR A 108 7.45 28.45 -5.60
CA THR A 108 7.67 27.73 -4.35
C THR A 108 7.66 26.24 -4.64
N ALA A 109 8.84 25.62 -4.67
CA ALA A 109 8.89 24.22 -4.28
C ALA A 109 8.46 24.13 -2.81
N VAL A 110 7.83 23.02 -2.42
CA VAL A 110 7.22 22.72 -1.11
C VAL A 110 8.14 22.96 0.12
N PHE A 111 9.40 23.41 -0.08
CA PHE A 111 10.42 23.54 0.95
C PHE A 111 11.29 24.81 0.85
N GLN A 112 10.87 25.85 0.12
CA GLN A 112 11.74 27.00 -0.21
C GLN A 112 13.07 26.57 -0.87
N LYS A 113 13.07 25.39 -1.50
CA LYS A 113 14.22 24.81 -2.17
C LYS A 113 14.19 25.19 -3.64
N THR A 114 15.37 25.45 -4.18
CA THR A 114 15.55 25.68 -5.61
C THR A 114 15.29 24.39 -6.39
N LEU A 115 14.94 24.52 -7.67
CA LEU A 115 14.75 23.37 -8.58
C LEU A 115 15.98 22.44 -8.60
N SER A 116 17.18 23.03 -8.49
CA SER A 116 18.46 22.33 -8.38
C SER A 116 18.51 21.42 -7.15
N GLU A 117 18.19 21.97 -5.97
CA GLU A 117 18.17 21.20 -4.72
C GLU A 117 17.12 20.09 -4.74
N CYS A 118 15.94 20.33 -5.33
CA CYS A 118 14.92 19.29 -5.50
C CYS A 118 15.37 18.16 -6.43
N ARG A 119 16.15 18.47 -7.49
CA ARG A 119 16.73 17.45 -8.37
C ARG A 119 17.77 16.60 -7.64
N GLU A 120 18.66 17.24 -6.91
CA GLU A 120 19.68 16.54 -6.10
C GLU A 120 19.04 15.61 -5.06
N LEU A 121 18.03 16.10 -4.33
CA LEU A 121 17.30 15.29 -3.34
C LEU A 121 16.62 14.08 -3.96
N THR A 122 16.12 14.20 -5.20
CA THR A 122 15.40 13.12 -5.90
C THR A 122 16.29 12.24 -6.79
N SER A 123 17.59 12.53 -6.85
CA SER A 123 18.59 11.79 -7.63
C SER A 123 18.76 10.33 -7.16
N ASP A 124 19.37 9.51 -8.00
CA ASP A 124 19.70 8.13 -7.69
C ASP A 124 20.76 8.01 -6.59
N ASP A 125 21.74 8.92 -6.58
CA ASP A 125 22.80 8.92 -5.57
C ASP A 125 22.25 9.22 -4.17
N SER A 126 21.39 10.24 -4.07
CA SER A 126 20.70 10.58 -2.82
C SER A 126 19.84 9.40 -2.33
N TYR A 127 19.13 8.75 -3.25
CA TYR A 127 18.30 7.59 -2.93
C TYR A 127 19.13 6.36 -2.49
N ALA A 128 20.25 6.08 -3.15
CA ALA A 128 21.16 4.98 -2.80
C ALA A 128 21.80 5.19 -1.42
N ASN A 129 22.17 6.43 -1.08
CA ASN A 129 22.69 6.79 0.24
C ASN A 129 21.65 6.58 1.35
N VAL A 130 20.39 6.93 1.09
CA VAL A 130 19.27 6.64 2.00
C VAL A 130 19.08 5.12 2.17
N GLN A 131 19.12 4.34 1.10
CA GLN A 131 19.01 2.88 1.17
C GLN A 131 20.17 2.22 1.94
N GLN A 132 21.41 2.69 1.76
CA GLN A 132 22.56 2.17 2.49
C GLN A 132 22.49 2.51 3.99
N SER A 133 22.10 3.74 4.33
CA SER A 133 21.85 4.17 5.70
C SER A 133 20.76 3.34 6.37
N LEU A 134 19.69 3.02 5.62
CA LEU A 134 18.63 2.13 6.06
C LEU A 134 19.09 0.72 6.31
N LEU A 135 19.87 0.14 5.41
CA LEU A 135 20.46 -1.18 5.57
C LEU A 135 21.41 -1.23 6.78
N GLN A 136 22.17 -0.16 7.05
CA GLN A 136 23.01 -0.06 8.23
C GLN A 136 22.18 0.04 9.53
N LYS A 137 21.11 0.84 9.54
CA LYS A 137 20.20 0.95 10.69
C LYS A 137 19.45 -0.36 10.94
N LEU A 138 18.98 -1.04 9.90
CA LEU A 138 18.36 -2.37 9.98
C LEU A 138 19.35 -3.41 10.52
N LYS A 139 20.60 -3.41 10.04
CA LYS A 139 21.65 -4.26 10.62
C LYS A 139 21.88 -3.95 12.10
N LYS A 140 21.93 -2.68 12.49
CA LYS A 140 22.13 -2.29 13.89
C LYS A 140 20.95 -2.71 14.79
N LYS A 141 19.70 -2.64 14.28
CA LYS A 141 18.47 -3.00 15.00
C LYS A 141 18.27 -4.53 15.08
N VAL A 142 18.58 -5.27 14.01
CA VAL A 142 18.44 -6.74 13.95
C VAL A 142 19.59 -7.46 14.68
N PHE A 143 20.82 -6.96 14.59
CA PHE A 143 21.98 -7.58 15.23
C PHE A 143 22.32 -7.01 16.62
N GLY A 144 21.68 -5.90 17.03
CA GLY A 144 21.89 -5.28 18.35
C GLY A 144 21.19 -5.99 19.51
N TRP A 145 20.18 -6.83 19.24
CA TRP A 145 19.34 -7.48 20.26
C TRP A 145 19.76 -8.92 20.62
N LEU A 146 20.84 -9.43 20.02
CA LEU A 146 21.29 -10.81 20.20
C LEU A 146 22.62 -10.87 20.98
N PRO A 147 22.71 -11.58 22.12
CA PRO A 147 23.97 -11.73 22.84
C PRO A 147 25.00 -12.48 21.99
N TYR A 148 26.20 -11.90 21.87
CA TYR A 148 27.33 -12.35 21.04
C TYR A 148 27.76 -13.82 21.25
N SER A 149 27.36 -14.46 22.36
CA SER A 149 27.64 -15.86 22.68
C SER A 149 26.75 -16.86 21.93
N SER A 150 25.50 -16.50 21.64
CA SER A 150 24.51 -17.42 21.04
C SER A 150 24.63 -17.51 19.53
N LEU A 151 25.08 -16.42 18.88
CA LEU A 151 25.33 -16.40 17.44
C LEU A 151 26.53 -17.30 17.07
N ARG A 152 27.57 -17.39 17.92
CA ARG A 152 28.72 -18.26 17.66
C ARG A 152 28.37 -19.75 17.68
N LEU A 153 27.42 -20.17 18.54
CA LEU A 153 26.94 -21.55 18.55
C LEU A 153 25.95 -21.82 17.41
N ALA A 154 25.00 -20.90 17.15
CA ALA A 154 24.04 -21.06 16.07
C ALA A 154 24.69 -21.04 14.69
N LEU A 155 25.68 -20.16 14.48
CA LEU A 155 26.46 -20.08 13.25
C LEU A 155 27.40 -21.28 13.11
N ARG A 156 28.01 -21.79 14.20
CA ARG A 156 28.77 -23.06 14.17
C ARG A 156 27.88 -24.26 13.84
N ALA A 157 26.66 -24.31 14.35
CA ALA A 157 25.69 -25.36 14.05
C ALA A 157 25.25 -25.30 12.57
N LEU A 158 24.91 -24.11 12.06
CA LEU A 158 24.57 -23.89 10.65
C LEU A 158 25.74 -24.18 9.70
N ILE A 159 26.97 -23.83 10.08
CA ILE A 159 28.18 -24.09 9.30
C ILE A 159 28.53 -25.58 9.29
N LEU A 160 28.38 -26.28 10.43
CA LEU A 160 28.58 -27.74 10.50
C LEU A 160 27.50 -28.49 9.73
N GLN A 161 26.26 -27.99 9.73
CA GLN A 161 25.14 -28.58 9.01
C GLN A 161 25.23 -28.32 7.50
N ALA A 162 25.79 -27.18 7.07
CA ALA A 162 26.12 -26.90 5.68
C ALA A 162 27.36 -27.68 5.20
N ALA A 163 28.38 -27.88 6.05
CA ALA A 163 29.58 -28.65 5.73
C ALA A 163 29.31 -30.16 5.62
N TYR A 164 28.33 -30.69 6.36
CA TYR A 164 27.88 -32.08 6.23
C TYR A 164 27.07 -32.32 4.93
N PHE A 165 26.45 -31.27 4.38
CA PHE A 165 25.61 -31.36 3.17
C PHE A 165 26.40 -31.19 1.86
N PHE A 166 27.56 -30.53 1.90
CA PHE A 166 28.44 -30.33 0.74
C PHE A 166 29.70 -31.19 0.83
N ASN A 167 29.51 -32.50 0.73
CA ASN A 167 30.59 -33.40 0.34
C ASN A 167 30.51 -33.61 -1.18
N GLU A 168 31.22 -32.76 -1.93
CA GLU A 168 32.00 -33.07 -3.13
C GLU A 168 32.39 -31.78 -3.87
N ASN A 169 33.70 -31.57 -4.01
CA ASN A 169 34.39 -30.69 -4.96
C ASN A 169 34.03 -29.19 -5.00
N SER A 170 34.80 -28.36 -4.26
CA SER A 170 35.55 -27.24 -4.87
C SER A 170 36.49 -26.59 -3.85
N VAL A 171 37.79 -26.78 -4.06
CA VAL A 171 38.90 -26.26 -3.22
C VAL A 171 39.08 -24.74 -3.35
N ASP A 172 38.24 -24.06 -4.15
CA ASP A 172 38.34 -22.62 -4.42
C ASP A 172 37.54 -21.73 -3.45
N PHE A 173 36.59 -22.28 -2.68
CA PHE A 173 35.84 -21.48 -1.70
C PHE A 173 36.67 -21.14 -0.44
N LEU A 174 37.62 -22.01 -0.06
CA LEU A 174 38.45 -21.83 1.14
C LEU A 174 39.61 -20.82 0.94
N LYS A 175 40.10 -20.64 -0.30
CA LYS A 175 41.18 -19.68 -0.57
C LYS A 175 40.72 -18.23 -0.51
N THR A 176 39.48 -17.95 -0.89
CA THR A 176 38.91 -16.59 -0.84
C THR A 176 38.52 -16.18 0.59
N PHE A 177 38.25 -17.14 1.49
CA PHE A 177 37.83 -16.85 2.86
C PHE A 177 38.99 -16.52 3.82
N CYS A 178 40.21 -17.02 3.56
CA CYS A 178 41.39 -16.70 4.38
C CYS A 178 41.91 -15.27 4.23
N VAL A 179 41.51 -14.54 3.17
CA VAL A 179 41.90 -13.13 2.97
C VAL A 179 41.02 -12.17 3.79
N PHE A 180 39.82 -12.59 4.21
CA PHE A 180 38.84 -11.69 4.85
C PHE A 180 38.92 -11.67 6.40
N VAL A 181 39.71 -12.55 7.03
CA VAL A 181 39.77 -12.68 8.51
C VAL A 181 41.17 -12.40 9.09
N GLY A 182 42.18 -12.13 8.27
CA GLY A 182 43.56 -11.95 8.72
C GLY A 182 44.07 -10.52 8.62
N SER A 183 43.77 -9.65 9.60
CA SER A 183 44.55 -8.44 9.90
C SER A 183 44.09 -7.78 11.21
N LEU A 184 44.61 -8.23 12.35
CA LEU A 184 44.63 -7.44 13.59
C LEU A 184 46.05 -7.53 14.17
N PRO A 185 46.78 -6.41 14.33
CA PRO A 185 48.04 -6.42 15.06
C PRO A 185 47.76 -6.49 16.57
N LEU A 186 48.41 -7.44 17.23
CA LEU A 186 48.59 -7.45 18.69
C LEU A 186 49.53 -6.31 19.09
N THR A 187 49.07 -5.42 19.97
CA THR A 187 49.96 -4.73 20.91
C THR A 187 49.29 -4.59 22.28
N TYR A 188 49.92 -5.21 23.26
CA TYR A 188 49.72 -5.04 24.70
C TYR A 188 49.99 -3.60 25.14
N VAL A 189 49.10 -2.98 25.93
CA VAL A 189 49.46 -2.01 26.97
C VAL A 189 48.49 -2.15 28.16
N THR A 190 49.05 -2.14 29.36
CA THR A 190 48.50 -2.40 30.71
C THR A 190 47.49 -1.36 31.23
N PRO A 191 46.68 -1.69 32.27
CA PRO A 191 45.68 -0.79 32.84
C PRO A 191 46.29 0.18 33.86
N VAL A 192 45.98 1.48 33.73
CA VAL A 192 46.16 2.46 34.81
C VAL A 192 44.80 3.04 35.13
N ALA A 193 44.38 2.82 36.37
CA ALA A 193 43.16 3.35 36.94
C ALA A 193 43.30 4.85 37.27
N TYR A 194 42.28 5.64 36.94
CA TYR A 194 41.88 6.83 37.70
C TYR A 194 40.34 6.99 37.66
N PRO A 195 39.75 7.59 38.71
CA PRO A 195 38.34 7.40 39.05
C PRO A 195 37.41 8.46 38.42
N SER A 196 36.20 8.00 38.11
CA SER A 196 34.92 8.68 38.35
C SER A 196 34.73 10.12 37.84
N VAL A 197 34.16 10.27 36.64
CA VAL A 197 32.98 11.15 36.42
C VAL A 197 32.10 10.48 35.37
N LEU A 198 31.16 9.65 35.81
CA LEU A 198 30.10 9.11 34.97
C LEU A 198 29.02 10.19 34.89
N MET A 199 29.13 11.10 33.92
CA MET A 199 27.99 11.88 33.46
C MET A 199 27.08 10.90 32.74
N VAL A 200 26.06 10.40 33.45
CA VAL A 200 24.92 9.75 32.84
C VAL A 200 24.18 10.85 32.08
N THR A 201 24.56 11.09 30.83
CA THR A 201 23.65 11.71 29.87
C THR A 201 22.66 10.63 29.49
N THR A 202 21.46 10.70 30.05
CA THR A 202 20.29 10.02 29.50
C THR A 202 20.12 10.53 28.08
N GLU A 203 20.64 9.80 27.09
CA GLU A 203 20.21 9.97 25.71
C GLU A 203 18.74 9.55 25.68
N GLU A 204 17.83 10.53 25.75
CA GLU A 204 16.44 10.33 25.36
C GLU A 204 16.47 9.90 23.88
N GLU A 205 16.22 8.62 23.61
CA GLU A 205 16.01 8.13 22.26
C GLU A 205 14.80 8.88 21.67
N THR A 206 15.05 9.95 20.93
CA THR A 206 14.00 10.66 20.19
C THR A 206 13.37 9.68 19.22
N GLU A 207 12.06 9.45 19.38
CA GLU A 207 11.30 8.49 18.59
C GLU A 207 11.33 8.90 17.09
N GLN A 208 12.12 8.16 16.30
CA GLN A 208 12.27 8.44 14.86
C GLN A 208 11.11 7.78 14.09
N TYR A 209 10.29 8.61 13.45
CA TYR A 209 9.26 8.15 12.50
C TYR A 209 9.80 8.13 11.07
N GLY A 210 9.54 7.05 10.35
CA GLY A 210 9.97 6.86 8.97
C GLY A 210 11.44 6.45 8.79
N ILE A 211 11.82 6.29 7.53
CA ILE A 211 13.13 5.76 7.14
C ILE A 211 14.23 6.84 7.04
N THR A 212 13.85 8.11 7.00
CA THR A 212 14.75 9.28 6.90
C THR A 212 14.58 10.20 8.11
N ALA A 213 15.48 11.17 8.26
CA ALA A 213 15.31 12.22 9.26
C ALA A 213 14.18 13.18 8.84
N PRO A 214 13.48 13.81 9.79
CA PRO A 214 12.48 14.82 9.49
C PRO A 214 13.11 16.00 8.73
N ILE A 215 12.38 16.57 7.78
CA ILE A 215 12.84 17.70 6.97
C ILE A 215 12.97 18.97 7.84
N SER A 216 12.06 19.14 8.79
CA SER A 216 12.04 20.23 9.76
C SER A 216 11.47 19.74 11.07
N MET A 217 12.02 20.25 12.18
CA MET A 217 11.51 20.10 13.54
C MET A 217 10.90 21.41 14.06
N ALA A 218 10.69 22.40 13.19
CA ALA A 218 10.10 23.67 13.56
C ALA A 218 8.62 23.50 13.90
N ASP A 219 8.22 24.05 15.05
CA ASP A 219 6.83 24.15 15.46
C ASP A 219 6.04 25.14 14.58
N PRO A 220 4.70 24.98 14.50
CA PRO A 220 3.85 25.92 13.75
C PRO A 220 3.95 27.33 14.32
N THR A 221 3.93 28.32 13.44
CA THR A 221 3.80 29.72 13.82
C THR A 221 2.35 30.05 14.19
N GLU A 222 2.15 31.20 14.84
CA GLU A 222 0.82 31.75 15.12
C GLU A 222 -0.06 31.90 13.87
N LEU A 223 0.55 32.19 12.71
CA LEU A 223 -0.18 32.26 11.44
C LEU A 223 -0.65 30.87 10.98
N ASP A 224 0.21 29.85 11.11
CA ASP A 224 -0.10 28.47 10.72
C ASP A 224 -1.24 27.89 11.58
N LEU A 225 -1.26 28.22 12.87
CA LEU A 225 -2.34 27.83 13.79
C LEU A 225 -3.68 28.43 13.34
N ARG A 226 -3.73 29.74 13.05
CA ARG A 226 -4.95 30.40 12.55
C ARG A 226 -5.42 29.83 11.21
N GLN A 227 -4.49 29.49 10.31
CA GLN A 227 -4.83 28.86 9.03
C GLN A 227 -5.34 27.41 9.23
N SER A 228 -4.83 26.70 10.22
CA SER A 228 -5.30 25.36 10.57
C SER A 228 -6.73 25.40 11.13
N GLU A 229 -7.05 26.36 12.00
CA GLU A 229 -8.40 26.61 12.51
C GLU A 229 -9.38 26.97 11.38
N GLU A 230 -8.95 27.83 10.45
CA GLU A 230 -9.73 28.19 9.26
C GLU A 230 -10.02 26.97 8.38
N LEU A 231 -9.00 26.15 8.12
CA LEU A 231 -9.14 24.91 7.37
C LEU A 231 -10.15 23.98 8.04
N GLU A 232 -10.02 23.76 9.34
CA GLU A 232 -10.95 22.92 10.10
C GLU A 232 -12.39 23.43 10.00
N ARG A 233 -12.60 24.74 10.16
CA ARG A 233 -13.93 25.36 10.00
C ARG A 233 -14.52 25.07 8.62
N VAL A 234 -13.76 25.26 7.56
CA VAL A 234 -14.20 24.97 6.19
C VAL A 234 -14.56 23.49 6.02
N LEU A 235 -13.75 22.57 6.56
CA LEU A 235 -14.05 21.14 6.51
C LEU A 235 -15.35 20.78 7.27
N HIS A 236 -15.66 21.47 8.36
CA HIS A 236 -16.94 21.35 9.07
C HIS A 236 -18.12 21.87 8.23
N GLU A 237 -17.97 23.03 7.58
CA GLU A 237 -19.00 23.59 6.69
C GLU A 237 -19.35 22.65 5.53
N TYR A 238 -18.37 21.91 5.01
CA TYR A 238 -18.59 20.86 3.99
C TYR A 238 -19.16 19.55 4.54
N GLY A 239 -19.48 19.47 5.85
CA GLY A 239 -20.11 18.29 6.44
C GLY A 239 -19.18 17.06 6.48
N LEU A 240 -17.87 17.27 6.53
CA LEU A 240 -16.90 16.18 6.50
C LEU A 240 -16.77 15.47 7.85
N PHE A 241 -17.31 16.04 8.92
CA PHE A 241 -17.32 15.45 10.26
C PHE A 241 -18.71 14.88 10.60
N GLU A 242 -18.70 13.69 11.21
CA GLU A 242 -19.91 13.10 11.79
C GLU A 242 -20.21 13.75 13.14
N SER A 243 -21.49 13.75 13.50
CA SER A 243 -21.97 14.16 14.82
C SER A 243 -21.70 13.07 15.87
N ASP A 244 -21.65 13.46 17.15
CA ASP A 244 -21.51 12.51 18.25
C ASP A 244 -22.63 11.46 18.28
N ALA A 245 -23.84 11.83 17.84
CA ALA A 245 -24.97 10.92 17.73
C ALA A 245 -24.73 9.84 16.66
N GLU A 246 -24.22 10.22 15.48
CA GLU A 246 -23.86 9.28 14.42
C GLU A 246 -22.71 8.37 14.85
N LEU A 247 -21.68 8.91 15.52
CA LEU A 247 -20.57 8.13 16.07
C LEU A 247 -21.07 7.11 17.10
N THR A 248 -21.96 7.52 18.01
CA THR A 248 -22.58 6.64 19.02
C THR A 248 -23.40 5.54 18.36
N HIS A 249 -24.16 5.87 17.32
CA HIS A 249 -24.93 4.91 16.54
C HIS A 249 -24.04 3.84 15.90
N ARG A 250 -22.93 4.26 15.27
CA ARG A 250 -21.93 3.33 14.69
C ARG A 250 -21.31 2.41 15.74
N MET A 251 -20.99 2.93 16.93
CA MET A 251 -20.46 2.11 18.02
C MET A 251 -21.46 1.06 18.50
N GLU A 252 -22.74 1.40 18.61
CA GLU A 252 -23.78 0.45 19.01
C GLU A 252 -23.99 -0.66 17.97
N VAL A 253 -23.98 -0.31 16.67
CA VAL A 253 -24.01 -1.29 15.58
C VAL A 253 -22.81 -2.23 15.65
N LEU A 254 -21.58 -1.72 15.80
CA LEU A 254 -20.39 -2.55 15.92
C LEU A 254 -20.44 -3.46 17.16
N ARG A 255 -20.95 -2.96 18.29
CA ARG A 255 -21.13 -3.75 19.51
C ARG A 255 -22.10 -4.91 19.28
N LYS A 256 -23.26 -4.66 18.66
CA LYS A 256 -24.25 -5.69 18.32
C LYS A 256 -23.66 -6.73 17.37
N VAL A 257 -22.99 -6.30 16.30
CA VAL A 257 -22.35 -7.19 15.32
C VAL A 257 -21.28 -8.06 15.98
N ASN A 258 -20.47 -7.51 16.88
CA ASN A 258 -19.46 -8.29 17.61
C ASN A 258 -20.09 -9.37 18.50
N LEU A 259 -21.22 -9.05 19.16
CA LEU A 259 -21.96 -10.03 19.96
C LEU A 259 -22.55 -11.15 19.10
N LEU A 260 -23.18 -10.80 17.96
CA LEU A 260 -23.70 -11.79 17.00
C LEU A 260 -22.58 -12.70 16.48
N PHE A 261 -21.42 -12.14 16.16
CA PHE A 261 -20.27 -12.88 15.65
C PHE A 261 -19.73 -13.88 16.69
N ARG A 262 -19.58 -13.46 17.94
CA ARG A 262 -19.14 -14.34 19.04
C ARG A 262 -20.15 -15.43 19.36
N GLN A 263 -21.43 -15.07 19.41
CA GLN A 263 -22.51 -16.02 19.63
C GLN A 263 -22.54 -17.08 18.51
N TRP A 264 -22.39 -16.65 17.26
CA TRP A 264 -22.31 -17.55 16.11
C TRP A 264 -21.13 -18.53 16.21
N ILE A 265 -19.92 -18.04 16.55
CA ILE A 265 -18.75 -18.90 16.73
C ILE A 265 -18.99 -19.94 17.81
N ARG A 266 -19.55 -19.52 18.95
CA ARG A 266 -19.89 -20.40 20.07
C ARG A 266 -20.87 -21.49 19.65
N ASP A 267 -21.98 -21.11 19.03
CA ASP A 267 -23.04 -22.05 18.64
C ASP A 267 -22.55 -23.04 17.59
N LEU A 268 -21.78 -22.57 16.60
CA LEU A 268 -21.16 -23.42 15.59
C LEU A 268 -20.10 -24.36 16.21
N SER A 269 -19.39 -23.93 17.25
CA SER A 269 -18.45 -24.77 17.98
C SER A 269 -19.18 -25.93 18.68
N ILE A 270 -20.30 -25.64 19.35
CA ILE A 270 -21.14 -26.66 19.99
C ILE A 270 -21.71 -27.64 18.96
N GLN A 271 -22.19 -27.15 17.81
CA GLN A 271 -22.67 -28.00 16.70
C GLN A 271 -21.58 -28.94 16.17
N ARG A 272 -20.31 -28.56 16.30
CA ARG A 272 -19.14 -29.39 15.96
C ARG A 272 -18.67 -30.27 17.12
N ASN A 273 -19.55 -30.58 18.07
CA ASN A 273 -19.31 -31.41 19.25
C ASN A 273 -18.25 -30.86 20.22
N MET A 274 -18.01 -29.55 20.22
CA MET A 274 -17.22 -28.92 21.27
C MET A 274 -18.06 -28.84 22.56
N PRO A 275 -17.53 -29.25 23.73
CA PRO A 275 -18.21 -29.08 25.01
C PRO A 275 -18.60 -27.61 25.25
N PRO A 276 -19.79 -27.31 25.81
CA PRO A 276 -20.25 -25.93 26.00
C PRO A 276 -19.29 -25.03 26.78
N ASP A 277 -18.62 -25.59 27.81
CA ASP A 277 -17.62 -24.91 28.63
C ASP A 277 -16.39 -24.46 27.83
N VAL A 278 -15.95 -25.27 26.86
CA VAL A 278 -14.86 -24.93 25.95
C VAL A 278 -15.35 -23.97 24.86
N ALA A 279 -16.59 -24.16 24.38
CA ALA A 279 -17.19 -23.26 23.39
C ALA A 279 -17.39 -21.84 23.92
N ASP A 280 -17.50 -21.66 25.24
CA ASP A 280 -17.57 -20.34 25.87
C ASP A 280 -16.21 -19.60 25.83
N SER A 281 -15.08 -20.31 25.75
CA SER A 281 -13.73 -19.73 25.76
C SER A 281 -13.14 -19.44 24.37
N VAL A 282 -13.69 -20.03 23.30
CA VAL A 282 -13.12 -19.89 21.93
C VAL A 282 -13.06 -18.45 21.43
N GLY A 283 -13.96 -17.59 21.91
CA GLY A 283 -13.97 -16.16 21.62
C GLY A 283 -14.33 -15.83 20.16
N GLY A 284 -13.55 -14.93 19.56
CA GLY A 284 -13.85 -14.29 18.28
C GLY A 284 -13.97 -12.78 18.45
N LYS A 285 -13.53 -12.04 17.44
CA LYS A 285 -13.46 -10.58 17.51
C LYS A 285 -13.63 -9.93 16.16
N ILE A 286 -14.36 -8.82 16.12
CA ILE A 286 -14.36 -7.93 14.96
C ILE A 286 -13.35 -6.80 15.16
N PHE A 287 -12.73 -6.38 14.06
CA PHE A 287 -11.83 -5.25 13.98
C PHE A 287 -12.33 -4.30 12.90
N THR A 288 -12.19 -3.00 13.10
CA THR A 288 -12.43 -2.03 12.04
C THR A 288 -11.12 -1.66 11.37
N PHE A 289 -11.18 -1.30 10.09
CA PHE A 289 -10.04 -0.78 9.35
C PHE A 289 -10.46 0.37 8.44
N GLY A 290 -9.56 0.82 7.56
CA GLY A 290 -9.87 1.83 6.56
C GLY A 290 -10.23 3.19 7.17
N SER A 291 -11.07 3.94 6.46
CA SER A 291 -11.35 5.34 6.80
C SER A 291 -12.01 5.53 8.17
N TYR A 292 -12.85 4.57 8.57
CA TYR A 292 -13.50 4.58 9.88
C TYR A 292 -12.47 4.46 11.00
N ARG A 293 -11.60 3.43 10.94
CA ARG A 293 -10.54 3.19 11.93
C ARG A 293 -9.49 4.31 11.97
N LEU A 294 -9.15 4.90 10.82
CA LEU A 294 -8.27 6.07 10.76
C LEU A 294 -8.89 7.31 11.41
N GLY A 295 -10.22 7.37 11.56
CA GLY A 295 -10.92 8.55 12.09
C GLY A 295 -11.08 9.67 11.07
N VAL A 296 -11.10 9.33 9.77
CA VAL A 296 -11.22 10.28 8.64
C VAL A 296 -12.43 10.00 7.75
N HIS A 297 -13.35 9.16 8.22
CA HIS A 297 -14.60 8.87 7.55
C HIS A 297 -15.50 10.11 7.49
N THR A 298 -16.28 10.20 6.42
CA THR A 298 -17.30 11.24 6.21
C THR A 298 -18.68 10.68 6.53
N ARG A 299 -19.68 11.56 6.64
CA ARG A 299 -21.08 11.15 6.80
C ARG A 299 -21.49 10.16 5.72
N GLY A 300 -22.20 9.11 6.13
CA GLY A 300 -22.67 8.06 5.24
C GLY A 300 -21.58 7.14 4.67
N ALA A 301 -20.32 7.26 5.12
CA ALA A 301 -19.28 6.30 4.75
C ALA A 301 -19.59 4.90 5.33
N ASP A 302 -19.15 3.88 4.62
CA ASP A 302 -19.18 2.49 5.03
C ASP A 302 -18.21 2.23 6.20
N ILE A 303 -18.45 1.13 6.93
CA ILE A 303 -17.52 0.61 7.93
C ILE A 303 -16.92 -0.70 7.44
N ASP A 304 -15.64 -0.61 7.09
CA ASP A 304 -14.78 -1.76 6.83
C ASP A 304 -14.55 -2.56 8.12
N THR A 305 -15.03 -3.80 8.14
CA THR A 305 -15.02 -4.67 9.32
C THR A 305 -14.37 -6.02 9.00
N LEU A 306 -13.33 -6.38 9.74
CA LEU A 306 -12.69 -7.69 9.71
C LEU A 306 -13.22 -8.57 10.84
N CYS A 307 -13.75 -9.74 10.48
CA CYS A 307 -14.20 -10.77 11.39
C CYS A 307 -13.09 -11.82 11.59
N VAL A 308 -12.54 -11.92 12.80
CA VAL A 308 -11.44 -12.83 13.13
C VAL A 308 -11.93 -13.99 13.98
N ALA A 309 -11.80 -15.20 13.45
CA ALA A 309 -12.26 -16.43 14.09
C ALA A 309 -11.12 -17.44 14.35
N PRO A 310 -11.30 -18.35 15.32
CA PRO A 310 -10.36 -19.45 15.57
C PRO A 310 -10.37 -20.51 14.46
N ARG A 311 -9.34 -21.37 14.47
CA ARG A 311 -8.97 -22.28 13.37
C ARG A 311 -10.05 -23.27 12.93
N HIS A 312 -11.01 -23.61 13.80
CA HIS A 312 -12.08 -24.56 13.49
C HIS A 312 -13.28 -23.90 12.82
N ILE A 313 -13.32 -22.57 12.70
CA ILE A 313 -14.37 -21.82 12.01
C ILE A 313 -13.89 -21.54 10.58
N LEU A 314 -14.65 -21.98 9.58
CA LEU A 314 -14.24 -21.93 8.19
C LEU A 314 -14.85 -20.73 7.47
N ARG A 315 -14.26 -20.38 6.31
CA ARG A 315 -14.75 -19.27 5.49
C ARG A 315 -16.13 -19.57 4.92
N GLU A 316 -16.37 -20.84 4.57
CA GLU A 316 -17.65 -21.32 4.09
C GLU A 316 -18.75 -21.11 5.13
N ASP A 317 -18.43 -21.29 6.42
CA ASP A 317 -19.39 -21.06 7.51
C ASP A 317 -19.79 -19.59 7.61
N PHE A 318 -18.84 -18.67 7.37
CA PHE A 318 -19.06 -17.23 7.36
C PHE A 318 -20.03 -16.81 6.24
N PHE A 319 -19.87 -17.37 5.04
CA PHE A 319 -20.75 -17.05 3.90
C PHE A 319 -22.08 -17.82 3.90
N THR A 320 -22.21 -18.85 4.73
CA THR A 320 -23.45 -19.61 4.90
C THR A 320 -24.14 -19.24 6.22
N SER A 321 -23.80 -19.92 7.32
CA SER A 321 -24.48 -19.82 8.60
C SER A 321 -24.42 -18.42 9.24
N PHE A 322 -23.29 -17.70 9.15
CA PHE A 322 -23.20 -16.36 9.73
C PHE A 322 -24.01 -15.34 8.94
N LYS A 323 -23.91 -15.38 7.61
CA LYS A 323 -24.76 -14.60 6.70
C LYS A 323 -26.24 -14.80 7.01
N ASP A 324 -26.67 -16.05 7.22
CA ASP A 324 -28.07 -16.36 7.51
C ASP A 324 -28.48 -15.82 8.89
N LEU A 325 -27.60 -15.88 9.90
CA LEU A 325 -27.80 -15.23 11.20
C LEU A 325 -27.92 -13.70 11.08
N LEU A 326 -27.12 -13.07 10.22
CA LEU A 326 -27.23 -11.63 9.97
C LEU A 326 -28.58 -11.31 9.33
N LYS A 327 -29.02 -12.10 8.34
CA LYS A 327 -30.31 -11.91 7.67
C LYS A 327 -31.52 -12.12 8.57
N SER A 328 -31.38 -12.88 9.67
CA SER A 328 -32.48 -13.05 10.62
C SER A 328 -32.67 -11.87 11.56
N GLN A 329 -31.73 -10.91 11.59
CA GLN A 329 -31.85 -9.72 12.44
C GLN A 329 -32.81 -8.70 11.79
N PRO A 330 -33.76 -8.12 12.55
CA PRO A 330 -34.72 -7.16 11.99
C PRO A 330 -34.05 -5.86 11.53
N GLU A 331 -32.89 -5.50 12.07
CA GLU A 331 -32.15 -4.30 11.69
C GLU A 331 -31.34 -4.47 10.38
N VAL A 332 -31.21 -5.69 9.86
CA VAL A 332 -30.37 -5.97 8.69
C VAL A 332 -31.16 -5.87 7.40
N SER A 333 -30.62 -5.12 6.45
CA SER A 333 -31.12 -4.99 5.08
C SER A 333 -29.97 -5.12 4.08
N GLU A 334 -30.29 -5.31 2.79
CA GLU A 334 -29.32 -5.32 1.69
C GLU A 334 -28.13 -6.30 1.85
N CYS A 335 -28.31 -7.39 2.59
CA CYS A 335 -27.25 -8.36 2.88
C CYS A 335 -26.91 -9.24 1.66
N ARG A 336 -25.72 -9.00 1.08
CA ARG A 336 -25.18 -9.66 -0.11
C ARG A 336 -23.77 -10.23 0.13
N PRO A 337 -23.55 -11.54 -0.07
CA PRO A 337 -22.21 -12.12 -0.07
C PRO A 337 -21.52 -11.96 -1.43
N ILE A 338 -20.21 -11.71 -1.44
CA ILE A 338 -19.35 -11.63 -2.63
C ILE A 338 -18.11 -12.49 -2.38
N GLU A 339 -18.19 -13.78 -2.69
CA GLU A 339 -17.15 -14.78 -2.37
C GLU A 339 -15.97 -14.82 -3.37
N GLU A 340 -16.24 -14.44 -4.61
CA GLU A 340 -15.30 -14.51 -5.74
C GLU A 340 -14.41 -13.26 -5.88
N ALA A 341 -14.60 -12.25 -5.01
CA ALA A 341 -13.78 -11.06 -5.00
C ALA A 341 -12.33 -11.35 -4.57
N PHE A 342 -11.41 -10.45 -4.92
CA PHE A 342 -10.00 -10.52 -4.51
C PHE A 342 -9.83 -10.66 -2.99
N VAL A 343 -10.68 -9.94 -2.24
CA VAL A 343 -10.94 -10.13 -0.82
C VAL A 343 -12.44 -10.47 -0.67
N PRO A 344 -12.80 -11.71 -0.29
CA PRO A 344 -14.20 -12.08 -0.09
C PRO A 344 -14.86 -11.25 1.01
N VAL A 345 -16.07 -10.76 0.75
CA VAL A 345 -16.76 -9.79 1.62
C VAL A 345 -18.26 -10.05 1.67
N ILE A 346 -18.90 -9.85 2.82
CA ILE A 346 -20.35 -9.69 2.97
C ILE A 346 -20.63 -8.20 3.10
N LYS A 347 -21.39 -7.64 2.16
CA LYS A 347 -21.86 -6.26 2.25
C LYS A 347 -23.29 -6.27 2.77
N LEU A 348 -23.60 -5.41 3.74
CA LEU A 348 -24.97 -5.27 4.24
C LEU A 348 -25.21 -3.88 4.81
N LYS A 349 -26.47 -3.58 5.13
CA LYS A 349 -26.86 -2.39 5.86
C LYS A 349 -27.47 -2.79 7.19
N PHE A 350 -26.80 -2.45 8.29
CA PHE A 350 -27.25 -2.73 9.66
C PHE A 350 -27.75 -1.43 10.28
N ASP A 351 -29.04 -1.36 10.59
CA ASP A 351 -29.66 -0.19 11.23
C ASP A 351 -29.33 1.14 10.51
N GLY A 352 -29.39 1.10 9.18
CA GLY A 352 -29.06 2.26 8.33
C GLY A 352 -27.59 2.42 7.93
N ILE A 353 -26.65 1.72 8.58
CA ILE A 353 -25.20 1.85 8.34
C ILE A 353 -24.71 0.75 7.40
N GLU A 354 -23.99 1.14 6.35
CA GLU A 354 -23.33 0.22 5.43
C GLU A 354 -22.10 -0.43 6.09
N LEU A 355 -22.04 -1.76 6.07
CA LEU A 355 -20.93 -2.57 6.60
C LEU A 355 -20.36 -3.46 5.50
N ASP A 356 -19.04 -3.40 5.36
CA ASP A 356 -18.25 -4.27 4.50
C ASP A 356 -17.49 -5.27 5.37
N MET A 357 -18.03 -6.49 5.51
CA MET A 357 -17.53 -7.50 6.44
C MET A 357 -16.65 -8.54 5.73
N VAL A 358 -15.34 -8.50 5.98
CA VAL A 358 -14.36 -9.50 5.50
C VAL A 358 -14.03 -10.50 6.61
N PHE A 359 -13.51 -11.67 6.24
CA PHE A 359 -13.26 -12.77 7.19
C PHE A 359 -11.82 -13.27 7.13
N ALA A 360 -11.23 -13.46 8.31
CA ALA A 360 -9.97 -14.17 8.49
C ALA A 360 -10.07 -15.22 9.60
N ARG A 361 -9.53 -16.40 9.30
CA ARG A 361 -9.37 -17.50 10.24
C ARG A 361 -7.92 -17.57 10.67
N LEU A 362 -7.66 -17.43 11.98
CA LEU A 362 -6.31 -17.58 12.53
C LEU A 362 -5.99 -19.04 12.82
N ALA A 363 -4.71 -19.40 12.83
CA ALA A 363 -4.23 -20.71 13.26
C ALA A 363 -4.25 -20.91 14.80
N LEU A 364 -5.13 -20.17 15.50
CA LEU A 364 -5.28 -20.19 16.96
C LEU A 364 -6.48 -21.04 17.36
N LYS A 365 -6.41 -21.65 18.55
CA LYS A 365 -7.55 -22.40 19.12
C LYS A 365 -8.65 -21.46 19.62
N GLU A 366 -8.25 -20.30 20.12
CA GLU A 366 -9.12 -19.30 20.72
C GLU A 366 -8.68 -17.92 20.22
N VAL A 367 -9.62 -16.99 20.12
CA VAL A 367 -9.38 -15.59 19.77
C VAL A 367 -9.90 -14.70 20.91
N PRO A 368 -9.05 -14.32 21.87
CA PRO A 368 -9.47 -13.56 23.04
C PRO A 368 -9.80 -12.09 22.68
N GLU A 369 -10.49 -11.38 23.57
CA GLU A 369 -10.88 -9.98 23.35
C GLU A 369 -9.68 -9.03 23.19
N ASN A 370 -8.57 -9.33 23.87
CA ASN A 370 -7.32 -8.57 23.78
C ASN A 370 -6.45 -8.96 22.57
N GLN A 371 -6.92 -9.85 21.68
CA GLN A 371 -6.18 -10.24 20.48
C GLN A 371 -5.81 -8.99 19.66
N LYS A 372 -4.52 -8.89 19.34
CA LYS A 372 -3.94 -7.93 18.39
C LYS A 372 -3.56 -8.63 17.09
N LEU A 373 -3.37 -7.85 16.03
CA LEU A 373 -3.05 -8.34 14.70
C LEU A 373 -1.68 -7.85 14.21
N ASP A 374 -0.84 -7.33 15.09
CA ASP A 374 0.49 -6.77 14.82
C ASP A 374 1.56 -7.85 14.63
N ASP A 375 1.45 -8.98 15.31
CA ASP A 375 2.42 -10.08 15.19
C ASP A 375 2.40 -10.74 13.79
N ASP A 376 3.54 -10.74 13.10
CA ASP A 376 3.72 -11.39 11.78
C ASP A 376 3.53 -12.91 11.86
N GLU A 377 3.73 -13.52 13.04
CA GLU A 377 3.59 -14.96 13.22
C GLU A 377 2.16 -15.45 13.04
N LEU A 378 1.18 -14.55 13.16
CA LEU A 378 -0.23 -14.81 12.86
C LEU A 378 -0.47 -15.13 11.38
N LEU A 379 0.42 -14.71 10.48
CA LEU A 379 0.29 -14.90 9.04
C LEU A 379 0.80 -16.27 8.57
N ARG A 380 1.50 -17.02 9.42
CA ARG A 380 2.07 -18.32 9.06
C ARG A 380 0.99 -19.33 8.73
N ASN A 381 1.17 -20.01 7.59
CA ASN A 381 0.29 -21.09 7.12
C ASN A 381 -1.19 -20.69 6.93
N LEU A 382 -1.47 -19.39 6.77
CA LEU A 382 -2.81 -18.91 6.40
C LEU A 382 -3.02 -18.97 4.90
N ASP A 383 -4.28 -19.17 4.49
CA ASP A 383 -4.64 -19.02 3.08
C ASP A 383 -4.50 -17.56 2.64
N VAL A 384 -4.21 -17.40 1.35
CA VAL A 384 -3.97 -16.08 0.74
C VAL A 384 -5.17 -15.13 0.94
N LYS A 385 -6.40 -15.64 0.95
CA LYS A 385 -7.59 -14.82 1.17
C LYS A 385 -7.63 -14.29 2.62
N CYS A 386 -7.25 -15.09 3.62
CA CYS A 386 -7.13 -14.64 5.01
C CYS A 386 -6.02 -13.60 5.19
N ILE A 387 -4.86 -13.78 4.56
CA ILE A 387 -3.76 -12.80 4.61
C ILE A 387 -4.25 -11.46 4.04
N ARG A 388 -4.93 -11.47 2.89
CA ARG A 388 -5.49 -10.25 2.29
C ARG A 388 -6.53 -9.57 3.19
N SER A 389 -7.39 -10.33 3.85
CA SER A 389 -8.37 -9.79 4.81
C SER A 389 -7.69 -9.17 6.04
N LEU A 390 -6.62 -9.78 6.56
CA LEU A 390 -5.85 -9.26 7.70
C LEU A 390 -5.09 -7.97 7.37
N ASN A 391 -4.59 -7.85 6.14
CA ASN A 391 -3.80 -6.70 5.71
C ASN A 391 -4.52 -5.37 5.88
N GLY A 392 -5.85 -5.31 5.69
CA GLY A 392 -6.61 -4.07 5.89
C GLY A 392 -6.41 -3.48 7.29
N CYS A 393 -6.58 -4.32 8.33
CA CYS A 393 -6.34 -3.91 9.71
C CYS A 393 -4.87 -3.60 9.98
N ARG A 394 -3.96 -4.49 9.55
CA ARG A 394 -2.51 -4.33 9.78
C ARG A 394 -1.98 -3.02 9.21
N VAL A 395 -2.31 -2.73 7.94
CA VAL A 395 -1.89 -1.49 7.26
C VAL A 395 -2.46 -0.27 7.96
N THR A 396 -3.72 -0.32 8.36
CA THR A 396 -4.36 0.82 9.04
C THR A 396 -3.70 1.13 10.38
N ASP A 397 -3.45 0.09 11.19
CA ASP A 397 -2.79 0.26 12.49
C ASP A 397 -1.32 0.68 12.33
N GLU A 398 -0.60 0.14 11.33
CA GLU A 398 0.76 0.57 11.00
C GLU A 398 0.83 2.05 10.59
N ILE A 399 -0.09 2.52 9.74
CA ILE A 399 -0.18 3.94 9.38
C ILE A 399 -0.31 4.80 10.64
N LEU A 400 -1.18 4.41 11.57
CA LEU A 400 -1.38 5.15 12.82
C LEU A 400 -0.17 5.09 13.77
N ASN A 401 0.64 4.04 13.70
CA ASN A 401 1.86 3.91 14.50
C ASN A 401 3.05 4.64 13.87
N LEU A 402 3.01 4.91 12.56
CA LEU A 402 4.08 5.57 11.81
C LEU A 402 3.95 7.10 11.71
N VAL A 403 2.91 7.69 12.31
CA VAL A 403 2.69 9.14 12.32
C VAL A 403 2.99 9.75 13.69
N PRO A 404 3.74 10.87 13.76
CA PRO A 404 4.11 11.50 15.04
C PRO A 404 2.93 12.17 15.75
N ASN A 405 1.98 12.72 15.01
CA ASN A 405 0.76 13.31 15.56
C ASN A 405 -0.47 12.81 14.79
N LYS A 406 -1.32 12.04 15.48
CA LYS A 406 -2.52 11.41 14.90
C LYS A 406 -3.63 12.41 14.57
N GLU A 407 -3.75 13.48 15.33
CA GLU A 407 -4.78 14.51 15.13
C GLU A 407 -4.47 15.35 13.90
N THR A 408 -3.24 15.85 13.80
CA THR A 408 -2.75 16.56 12.60
C THR A 408 -2.89 15.68 11.37
N PHE A 409 -2.45 14.41 11.45
CA PHE A 409 -2.60 13.46 10.34
C PHE A 409 -4.05 13.30 9.89
N ARG A 410 -5.01 13.17 10.81
CA ARG A 410 -6.44 13.03 10.48
C ARG A 410 -6.99 14.26 9.80
N LEU A 411 -6.71 15.45 10.33
CA LEU A 411 -7.18 16.72 9.75
C LEU A 411 -6.62 16.91 8.34
N THR A 412 -5.31 16.71 8.17
CA THR A 412 -4.65 16.77 6.86
C THR A 412 -5.23 15.74 5.89
N LEU A 413 -5.41 14.49 6.31
CA LEU A 413 -5.96 13.45 5.44
C LEU A 413 -7.41 13.72 5.06
N ARG A 414 -8.24 14.29 5.95
CA ARG A 414 -9.60 14.75 5.61
C ARG A 414 -9.57 15.82 4.52
N ALA A 415 -8.70 16.83 4.66
CA ALA A 415 -8.54 17.88 3.66
C ALA A 415 -8.10 17.34 2.30
N ILE A 416 -7.08 16.47 2.30
CA ILE A 416 -6.53 15.86 1.08
C ILE A 416 -7.56 14.95 0.40
N LYS A 417 -8.30 14.13 1.16
CA LYS A 417 -9.38 13.29 0.59
C LYS A 417 -10.48 14.13 -0.03
N PHE A 418 -10.86 15.23 0.61
CA PHE A 418 -11.85 16.16 0.07
C PHE A 418 -11.36 16.85 -1.21
N TRP A 419 -10.14 17.39 -1.19
CA TRP A 419 -9.50 18.01 -2.35
C TRP A 419 -9.40 17.05 -3.53
N ALA A 420 -8.95 15.82 -3.29
CA ALA A 420 -8.77 14.81 -4.34
C ALA A 420 -10.11 14.47 -5.00
N LYS A 421 -11.17 14.25 -4.20
CA LYS A 421 -12.54 14.03 -4.70
C LYS A 421 -13.03 15.20 -5.57
N ARG A 422 -12.75 16.45 -5.18
CA ARG A 422 -13.14 17.65 -5.95
C ARG A 422 -12.32 17.86 -7.22
N SER A 423 -11.09 17.39 -7.23
CA SER A 423 -10.17 17.47 -8.36
C SER A 423 -10.30 16.28 -9.32
N PHE A 424 -11.29 15.41 -9.12
CA PHE A 424 -11.50 14.16 -9.86
C PHE A 424 -10.29 13.19 -9.82
N ILE A 425 -9.48 13.28 -8.76
CA ILE A 425 -8.37 12.37 -8.48
C ILE A 425 -8.84 11.42 -7.37
N ILE A 426 -9.06 10.14 -7.67
CA ILE A 426 -9.49 9.18 -6.66
C ILE A 426 -8.27 8.71 -5.86
N LEU A 427 -8.15 9.15 -4.61
CA LEU A 427 -7.27 8.51 -3.63
C LEU A 427 -7.94 7.24 -3.10
N LEU A 428 -7.55 6.09 -3.65
CA LEU A 428 -7.84 4.79 -3.05
C LEU A 428 -6.91 4.64 -1.83
N THR A 429 -7.46 4.88 -0.63
CA THR A 429 -6.81 4.51 0.64
C THR A 429 -7.31 3.15 1.07
#